data_AF-K0KWT4-F1
#
_entry.id   AF-K0KWT4-F1
#
_cell.length_a   1.000
_cell.length_b   1.000
_cell.length_c   1.000
_cell.angle_alpha   90.00
_cell.angle_beta   90.00
_cell.angle_gamma   90.00
#
_symmetry.space_group_name_H-M   'P 1'
#
loop_
_entity.id
_entity.type
_entity.pdbx_description
1 polymer ?
#
loop_
_entity_poly.entity_id
_entity_poly.type
_entity_poly.pdbx_seq_one_letter_code
_entity_poly.pdbx_strand_id
1 'polypeptide(L)'
;MLTLISEALDELKDAFVPTLAKAENDEEAEEEEEEEEEEDEDEDDEDEEEEAGDQLDKLRSECAETKDCHSYVHHYAECVERVTKEQEEEGYEDKDYKEDCVEEFFHLQHCVNDCTAPRLFYKLK
;
A
#
# COMPACT_ATOMS: atom_id res chain seq x y z
N MET A 1 -20.97 11.64 -35.72
CA MET A 1 -20.16 12.17 -34.59
C MET A 1 -20.74 11.78 -33.24
N LEU A 2 -22.04 11.95 -32.97
CA LEU A 2 -22.65 11.52 -31.70
C LEU A 2 -22.67 9.99 -31.48
N THR A 3 -22.78 9.20 -32.56
CA THR A 3 -22.77 7.73 -32.51
C THR A 3 -21.41 7.15 -32.09
N LEU A 4 -20.32 7.76 -32.57
CA LEU A 4 -18.94 7.36 -32.23
C LEU A 4 -18.62 7.59 -30.75
N ILE A 5 -19.23 8.61 -30.13
CA ILE A 5 -19.06 8.89 -28.70
C ILE A 5 -19.83 7.86 -27.86
N SER A 6 -21.01 7.42 -28.32
CA SER A 6 -21.77 6.38 -27.63
C SER A 6 -21.04 5.04 -27.65
N GLU A 7 -20.46 4.67 -28.78
CA GLU A 7 -19.69 3.42 -28.93
C GLU A 7 -18.44 3.44 -28.03
N ALA A 8 -17.72 4.56 -27.98
CA ALA A 8 -16.55 4.70 -27.11
C ALA A 8 -16.90 4.67 -25.61
N LEU A 9 -18.09 5.14 -25.23
CA LEU A 9 -18.55 5.12 -23.83
C LEU A 9 -18.99 3.73 -23.40
N ASP A 10 -19.53 2.91 -24.30
CA ASP A 10 -19.92 1.54 -23.97
C ASP A 10 -18.69 0.61 -23.87
N GLU A 11 -17.68 0.78 -24.73
CA GLU A 11 -16.38 0.09 -24.56
C GLU A 11 -15.68 0.46 -23.25
N LEU A 12 -15.77 1.71 -22.82
CA LEU A 12 -15.19 2.15 -21.55
C LEU A 12 -15.90 1.53 -20.34
N LYS A 13 -17.23 1.31 -20.41
CA LYS A 13 -17.98 0.65 -19.33
C LYS A 13 -17.57 -0.82 -19.20
N ASP A 14 -17.43 -1.53 -20.31
CA ASP A 14 -17.03 -2.94 -20.29
C ASP A 14 -15.57 -3.12 -19.83
N ALA A 15 -14.70 -2.14 -20.06
CA ALA A 15 -13.34 -2.14 -19.55
C ALA A 15 -13.25 -1.85 -18.04
N PHE A 16 -14.21 -1.10 -17.50
CA PHE A 16 -14.22 -0.69 -16.08
C PHE A 16 -14.95 -1.67 -15.16
N VAL A 17 -15.74 -2.58 -15.70
CA VAL A 17 -16.35 -3.67 -14.93
C VAL A 17 -15.44 -4.89 -15.04
N PRO A 18 -14.65 -5.22 -14.01
CA PRO A 18 -13.88 -6.45 -14.02
C PRO A 18 -14.85 -7.61 -14.22
N THR A 19 -14.50 -8.51 -15.15
CA THR A 19 -15.22 -9.76 -15.38
C THR A 19 -15.15 -10.58 -14.09
N LEU A 20 -16.13 -10.40 -13.21
CA LEU A 20 -16.34 -11.22 -12.05
C LEU A 20 -16.57 -12.64 -12.58
N ALA A 21 -15.56 -13.49 -12.47
CA ALA A 21 -15.67 -14.89 -12.83
C ALA A 21 -16.79 -15.50 -11.98
N LYS A 22 -17.93 -15.73 -12.62
CA LYS A 22 -19.05 -16.48 -12.06
C LYS A 22 -18.57 -17.93 -11.86
N ALA A 23 -18.10 -18.26 -10.66
CA ALA A 23 -17.87 -19.63 -10.26
C ALA A 23 -19.20 -20.21 -9.78
N GLU A 24 -19.99 -20.75 -10.70
CA GLU A 24 -21.00 -21.76 -10.38
C GLU A 24 -20.30 -23.13 -10.42
N ASN A 25 -20.08 -23.75 -9.26
CA ASN A 25 -20.02 -25.20 -9.15
C ASN A 25 -20.69 -25.65 -7.85
N ASP A 26 -21.57 -26.63 -8.03
CA ASP A 26 -22.54 -27.23 -7.11
C ASP A 26 -21.96 -27.93 -5.88
N GLU A 27 -22.77 -27.83 -4.82
CA GLU A 27 -23.26 -28.84 -3.86
C GLU A 27 -22.56 -30.21 -3.69
N GLU A 28 -22.19 -30.51 -2.42
CA GLU A 28 -22.58 -31.66 -1.56
C GLU A 28 -21.54 -31.75 -0.41
N ALA A 29 -21.85 -31.36 0.84
CA ALA A 29 -22.69 -32.00 1.88
C ALA A 29 -21.93 -33.02 2.76
N GLU A 30 -22.35 -33.08 4.03
CA GLU A 30 -21.86 -33.85 5.21
C GLU A 30 -20.82 -33.08 6.06
N GLU A 31 -21.24 -32.20 6.98
CA GLU A 31 -21.90 -32.46 8.29
C GLU A 31 -21.06 -33.36 9.22
N GLU A 32 -20.51 -32.77 10.28
CA GLU A 32 -20.58 -33.32 11.63
C GLU A 32 -20.53 -32.15 12.64
N GLU A 33 -21.71 -31.92 13.23
CA GLU A 33 -22.05 -31.35 14.55
C GLU A 33 -21.02 -31.73 15.65
N GLU A 34 -20.83 -31.10 16.80
CA GLU A 34 -21.51 -30.09 17.62
C GLU A 34 -20.51 -29.83 18.78
N GLU A 35 -20.41 -28.60 19.30
CA GLU A 35 -20.59 -28.35 20.74
C GLU A 35 -20.55 -26.85 21.04
N GLU A 36 -21.52 -26.48 21.87
CA GLU A 36 -22.13 -25.17 22.12
C GLU A 36 -21.27 -24.15 22.90
N GLU A 37 -21.56 -22.88 22.60
CA GLU A 37 -21.77 -21.73 23.50
C GLU A 37 -20.78 -21.43 24.65
N GLU A 38 -20.15 -20.26 24.58
CA GLU A 38 -20.61 -19.14 25.41
C GLU A 38 -20.40 -17.80 24.66
N GLU A 39 -21.52 -17.17 24.34
CA GLU A 39 -21.62 -15.72 24.15
C GLU A 39 -21.33 -15.04 25.50
N ASP A 40 -20.35 -14.15 25.53
CA ASP A 40 -20.47 -12.95 26.36
C ASP A 40 -20.03 -11.77 25.48
N GLU A 41 -21.05 -11.04 25.05
CA GLU A 41 -21.00 -9.77 24.34
C GLU A 41 -20.31 -8.72 25.24
N ASP A 42 -19.15 -8.23 24.81
CA ASP A 42 -18.72 -6.88 25.17
C ASP A 42 -18.48 -6.11 23.86
N GLU A 43 -19.62 -5.72 23.26
CA GLU A 43 -19.74 -4.72 22.19
C GLU A 43 -19.34 -3.32 22.71
N ASP A 44 -18.05 -3.04 22.88
CA ASP A 44 -17.59 -1.66 23.16
C ASP A 44 -16.20 -1.33 22.58
N ASP A 45 -15.82 -1.92 21.43
CA ASP A 45 -14.55 -1.63 20.74
C ASP A 45 -14.76 -1.17 19.28
N GLU A 46 -15.86 -0.45 19.00
CA GLU A 46 -16.10 0.16 17.68
C GLU A 46 -15.78 1.66 17.62
N ASP A 47 -15.53 2.33 18.75
CA ASP A 47 -15.38 3.81 18.82
C ASP A 47 -13.96 4.31 19.19
N GLU A 48 -12.97 3.43 19.45
CA GLU A 48 -11.56 3.84 19.71
C GLU A 48 -10.65 3.81 18.45
N GLU A 49 -11.09 3.26 17.31
CA GLU A 49 -10.24 3.15 16.12
C GLU A 49 -9.98 4.50 15.40
N GLU A 50 -10.83 5.52 15.57
CA GLU A 50 -10.65 6.80 14.84
C GLU A 50 -9.45 7.64 15.32
N GLU A 51 -8.90 7.41 16.52
CA GLU A 51 -7.62 8.04 16.96
C GLU A 51 -6.38 7.18 16.68
N ALA A 52 -6.55 5.89 16.40
CA ALA A 52 -5.45 4.99 16.05
C ALA A 52 -5.14 5.10 14.55
N GLY A 53 -4.39 6.13 14.14
CA GLY A 53 -3.97 6.32 12.74
C GLY A 53 -3.33 5.06 12.10
N ASP A 54 -3.19 5.06 10.77
CA ASP A 54 -2.80 3.87 9.98
C ASP A 54 -1.65 3.07 10.61
N GLN A 55 -1.94 1.80 10.90
CA GLN A 55 -1.02 0.90 11.58
C GLN A 55 0.21 0.61 10.73
N LEU A 56 0.09 0.65 9.40
CA LEU A 56 1.23 0.52 8.50
C LEU A 56 2.15 1.74 8.59
N ASP A 57 1.62 2.96 8.60
CA ASP A 57 2.42 4.17 8.75
C ASP A 57 3.16 4.24 10.11
N LYS A 58 2.51 3.79 11.18
CA LYS A 58 3.17 3.62 12.49
C LYS A 58 4.33 2.64 12.41
N LEU A 59 4.09 1.45 11.85
CA LEU A 59 5.12 0.41 11.70
C LEU A 59 6.27 0.85 10.79
N ARG A 60 5.98 1.57 9.71
CA ARG A 60 7.00 2.13 8.80
C ARG A 60 7.93 3.09 9.52
N SER A 61 7.38 3.98 10.35
CA SER A 61 8.14 4.94 11.15
C SER A 61 9.04 4.22 12.16
N GLU A 62 8.49 3.27 12.92
CA GLU A 62 9.27 2.43 13.84
C GLU A 62 10.40 1.67 13.13
N CYS A 63 10.11 1.07 11.97
CA CYS A 63 11.07 0.29 11.20
C CYS A 63 12.17 1.17 10.58
N ALA A 64 11.87 2.40 10.17
CA ALA A 64 12.85 3.34 9.62
C ALA A 64 13.89 3.79 10.66
N GLU A 65 13.52 3.86 11.93
CA GLU A 65 14.41 4.21 13.05
C GLU A 65 15.29 3.05 13.55
N THR A 66 15.06 1.83 13.05
CA THR A 66 15.88 0.68 13.41
C THR A 66 17.33 0.86 12.93
N LYS A 67 18.28 0.23 13.63
CA LYS A 67 19.71 0.29 13.27
C LYS A 67 19.99 -0.24 11.86
N ASP A 68 19.18 -1.19 11.40
CA ASP A 68 19.34 -1.82 10.09
C ASP A 68 18.86 -0.89 8.97
N CYS A 69 17.77 -0.14 9.17
CA CYS A 69 17.21 0.75 8.14
C CYS A 69 17.66 2.22 8.24
N HIS A 70 18.18 2.67 9.39
CA HIS A 70 18.57 4.07 9.61
C HIS A 70 19.61 4.57 8.59
N SER A 71 20.52 3.72 8.15
CA SER A 71 21.52 4.09 7.13
C SER A 71 20.87 4.43 5.78
N TYR A 72 19.83 3.69 5.39
CA TYR A 72 19.11 3.95 4.14
C TYR A 72 18.29 5.24 4.20
N VAL A 73 17.77 5.62 5.37
CA VAL A 73 17.15 6.94 5.56
C VAL A 73 18.15 8.05 5.30
N HIS A 74 19.37 7.94 5.84
CA HIS A 74 20.43 8.91 5.60
C HIS A 74 20.80 9.00 4.12
N HIS A 75 21.00 7.86 3.44
CA HIS A 75 21.36 7.85 2.02
C HIS A 75 20.26 8.45 1.12
N TYR A 76 18.99 8.14 1.41
CA TYR A 76 17.87 8.75 0.70
C TYR A 76 17.81 10.26 0.93
N ALA A 77 17.97 10.73 2.17
CA ALA A 77 17.98 12.16 2.47
C ALA A 77 19.14 12.90 1.80
N GLU A 78 20.33 12.29 1.76
CA GLU A 78 21.51 12.83 1.07
C GLU A 78 21.29 12.92 -0.46
N CYS A 79 20.65 11.91 -1.07
CA CYS A 79 20.25 11.98 -2.47
C CYS A 79 19.25 13.11 -2.71
N VAL A 80 18.21 13.22 -1.88
CA VAL A 80 17.18 14.27 -2.02
C VAL A 80 17.81 15.66 -1.90
N GLU A 81 18.73 15.88 -0.97
CA GLU A 81 19.45 17.15 -0.85
C GLU A 81 20.23 17.46 -2.15
N ARG A 82 20.96 16.48 -2.69
CA ARG A 82 21.73 16.64 -3.93
C ARG A 82 20.86 16.92 -5.15
N VAL A 83 19.78 16.17 -5.34
CA VAL A 83 18.84 16.35 -6.45
C VAL A 83 18.11 17.69 -6.33
N THR A 84 17.69 18.07 -5.12
CA THR A 84 17.06 19.38 -4.89
C THR A 84 18.01 20.51 -5.27
N LYS A 85 19.28 20.41 -4.88
CA LYS A 85 20.31 21.38 -5.27
C LYS A 85 20.53 21.41 -6.78
N GLU A 86 20.50 20.25 -7.45
CA GLU A 86 20.62 20.17 -8.91
C GLU A 86 19.44 20.89 -9.61
N GLN A 87 18.22 20.74 -9.08
CA GLN A 87 17.00 21.38 -9.61
C GLN A 87 17.03 22.92 -9.53
N GLU A 88 17.81 23.49 -8.62
CA GLU A 88 17.98 24.94 -8.47
C GLU A 88 19.00 25.54 -9.47
N GLU A 89 19.74 24.71 -10.20
CA GLU A 89 20.76 25.17 -11.16
C GLU A 89 20.14 25.81 -12.42
N GLU A 90 20.79 26.86 -12.93
CA GLU A 90 20.37 27.48 -14.21
C GLU A 90 20.50 26.47 -15.37
N GLY A 91 19.43 26.34 -16.16
CA GLY A 91 19.41 25.40 -17.29
C GLY A 91 19.15 23.94 -16.88
N TYR A 92 18.72 23.67 -15.64
CA TYR A 92 18.30 22.34 -15.21
C TYR A 92 17.27 21.71 -16.16
N GLU A 93 16.32 22.49 -16.68
CA GLU A 93 15.30 21.98 -17.60
C GLU A 93 15.88 21.41 -18.91
N ASP A 94 17.00 21.96 -19.37
CA ASP A 94 17.68 21.58 -20.61
C ASP A 94 18.77 20.51 -20.37
N LYS A 95 18.96 20.00 -19.15
CA LYS A 95 19.90 18.91 -18.87
C LYS A 95 19.43 17.60 -19.51
N ASP A 96 20.34 16.93 -20.21
CA ASP A 96 20.13 15.60 -20.77
C ASP A 96 19.98 14.51 -19.68
N TYR A 97 20.65 14.70 -18.53
CA TYR A 97 20.66 13.76 -17.41
C TYR A 97 20.28 14.49 -16.13
N LYS A 98 19.17 14.05 -15.53
CA LYS A 98 18.65 14.53 -14.25
C LYS A 98 18.75 13.37 -13.28
N GLU A 99 19.45 13.57 -12.16
CA GLU A 99 19.55 12.52 -11.14
C GLU A 99 18.18 12.30 -10.48
N ASP A 100 17.88 11.04 -10.13
CA ASP A 100 16.73 10.67 -9.31
C ASP A 100 17.20 9.86 -8.08
N CYS A 101 16.32 9.71 -7.10
CA CYS A 101 16.59 8.99 -5.85
C CYS A 101 15.82 7.66 -5.76
N VAL A 102 15.46 7.07 -6.90
CA VAL A 102 14.63 5.86 -6.93
C VAL A 102 15.40 4.67 -6.34
N GLU A 103 16.71 4.59 -6.57
CA GLU A 103 17.54 3.52 -6.01
C GLU A 103 17.61 3.60 -4.47
N GLU A 104 17.94 4.76 -3.91
CA GLU A 104 18.00 4.96 -2.46
C GLU A 104 16.63 4.78 -1.80
N PHE A 105 15.56 5.25 -2.46
CA PHE A 105 14.20 5.01 -2.01
C PHE A 105 13.88 3.51 -1.98
N PHE A 106 14.27 2.74 -3.01
CA PHE A 106 14.05 1.29 -3.01
C PHE A 106 14.85 0.57 -1.92
N HIS A 107 16.09 0.96 -1.63
CA HIS A 107 16.83 0.39 -0.52
C HIS A 107 16.15 0.66 0.83
N LEU A 108 15.70 1.89 1.05
CA LEU A 108 14.95 2.24 2.25
C LEU A 108 13.64 1.45 2.36
N GLN A 109 12.83 1.46 1.30
CA GLN A 109 11.53 0.82 1.31
C GLN A 109 11.63 -0.70 1.40
N HIS A 110 12.64 -1.30 0.78
CA HIS A 110 12.90 -2.74 0.92
C HIS A 110 13.21 -3.11 2.37
N CYS A 111 14.10 -2.36 3.04
CA CYS A 111 14.41 -2.60 4.45
C CYS A 111 13.18 -2.43 5.36
N VAL A 112 12.42 -1.35 5.15
CA VAL A 112 11.19 -1.09 5.91
C VAL A 112 10.14 -2.18 5.64
N ASN A 113 9.98 -2.65 4.41
CA ASN A 113 9.04 -3.72 4.08
C ASN A 113 9.43 -5.05 4.73
N ASP A 114 10.70 -5.41 4.74
CA ASP A 114 11.17 -6.64 5.41
C ASP A 114 10.88 -6.61 6.92
N CYS A 115 10.87 -5.42 7.53
CA CYS A 115 10.51 -5.21 8.93
C CYS A 115 8.98 -5.17 9.17
N THR A 116 8.19 -4.54 8.29
CA THR A 116 6.75 -4.33 8.49
C THR A 116 5.89 -5.51 8.02
N ALA A 117 6.25 -6.17 6.92
CA ALA A 117 5.48 -7.28 6.33
C ALA A 117 5.17 -8.41 7.32
N PRO A 118 6.11 -8.91 8.15
CA PRO A 118 5.80 -9.95 9.12
C PRO A 118 5.00 -9.45 10.34
N ARG A 119 4.74 -8.15 10.50
CA ARG A 119 4.12 -7.54 11.69
C ARG A 119 2.73 -6.97 11.43
N LEU A 120 2.49 -6.43 10.24
CA LEU A 120 1.29 -5.65 9.91
C LEU A 120 -0.01 -6.42 10.18
N PHE A 121 -0.10 -7.66 9.71
CA PHE A 121 -1.36 -8.43 9.77
C PHE A 121 -1.73 -8.89 11.19
N TYR A 122 -0.81 -8.81 12.17
CA TYR A 122 -1.15 -9.02 13.58
C TYR A 122 -1.82 -7.79 14.22
N LYS A 123 -1.85 -6.66 13.51
CA LYS A 123 -2.45 -5.41 13.96
C LYS A 123 -3.83 -5.17 13.32
N LEU A 124 -4.07 -5.74 12.14
CA LEU A 124 -5.32 -5.62 11.39
C LEU A 124 -6.35 -6.67 11.85
N LYS A 125 -7.64 -6.32 11.82
CA LYS A 125 -8.77 -7.16 12.26
C LYS A 125 -9.48 -7.88 11.12
#